data_AF-A0A7V1PWY4-F1
#
_entry.id   AF-A0A7V1PWY4-F1
#
_cell.length_a   1.000
_cell.length_b   1.000
_cell.length_c   1.000
_cell.angle_alpha   90.00
_cell.angle_beta   90.00
_cell.angle_gamma   90.00
#
_symmetry.space_group_name_H-M   'P 1'
#
loop_
_entity.id
_entity.type
_entity.pdbx_description
1 polymer ?
#
loop_
_entity_poly.entity_id
_entity_poly.type
_entity_poly.pdbx_seq_one_letter_code
_entity_poly.pdbx_strand_id
1 'polypeptide(L)'
;MKNQTQIKCPNCGTSIDVQDILAHQLEEEIKQRFQSQLAKEKKKYESELESLNQAREEFEQKKKQENELFQERLDKQLKKEKEAIEVKLKAKLEEEQSEQFKALQVELNEKSEKVKELNRTKAEMEKLKREKGELKEAIEAEAQKKLNETLLSEREKIKKTEEDRNELRFKELQKQLDDQKKLTEEMKRKQEQGSMQMQGEVQELAIEEWLAAQFPLDTIEEIKKGAKGGDCLQFVNTRTHQNCGTIYYESKRTKDFQPHWIEKFKADIRDKGANIGVLVTEVMPSYMDRMGLKDGIWICKYDEFKGLCAVLRESIIQVSTAISTQENKGDKMNMLYNYLTSNTFRMQIDAIVEGFTQMKSDLESEKRSMQRIWKQRDKQIEKVIVNTIDMYGSIKGIAGNAIQSVKALE
;
A
#
# COMPACT_ATOMS: atom_id res chain seq x y z
N MET A 1 -178.44 -26.85 -105.83
CA MET A 1 -178.62 -27.99 -106.76
C MET A 1 -177.24 -28.32 -107.29
N LYS A 2 -176.69 -29.50 -106.96
CA LYS A 2 -176.76 -30.69 -107.83
C LYS A 2 -176.07 -30.37 -109.17
N ASN A 3 -174.92 -30.92 -109.55
CA ASN A 3 -174.45 -32.29 -109.45
C ASN A 3 -172.93 -32.26 -109.72
N GLN A 4 -172.08 -32.75 -108.82
CA GLN A 4 -171.39 -34.03 -109.02
C GLN A 4 -170.85 -34.23 -110.44
N THR A 5 -169.70 -33.64 -110.75
CA THR A 5 -168.78 -34.14 -111.79
C THR A 5 -167.48 -34.60 -111.15
N GLN A 6 -167.62 -35.39 -110.09
CA GLN A 6 -166.61 -36.34 -109.66
C GLN A 6 -166.62 -37.49 -110.66
N ILE A 7 -165.69 -37.49 -111.59
CA ILE A 7 -165.40 -38.70 -112.37
C ILE A 7 -164.44 -39.56 -111.53
N LYS A 8 -164.85 -40.81 -111.28
CA LYS A 8 -164.28 -41.81 -110.37
C LYS A 8 -163.98 -43.10 -111.13
N CYS A 9 -162.86 -43.78 -110.85
CA CYS A 9 -162.51 -45.08 -111.47
C CYS A 9 -161.57 -45.92 -110.55
N PRO A 10 -161.40 -47.24 -110.75
CA PRO A 10 -161.99 -48.29 -109.91
C PRO A 10 -161.00 -48.89 -108.90
N ASN A 11 -159.88 -48.20 -108.63
CA ASN A 11 -158.85 -48.57 -107.65
C ASN A 11 -158.92 -47.72 -106.36
N CYS A 12 -159.49 -46.51 -106.39
CA CYS A 12 -159.74 -45.74 -105.15
C CYS A 12 -160.65 -44.49 -105.30
N GLY A 13 -161.36 -44.25 -106.41
CA GLY A 13 -162.66 -43.52 -106.37
C GLY A 13 -162.71 -42.05 -105.92
N THR A 14 -161.59 -41.33 -105.85
CA THR A 14 -161.59 -39.91 -105.44
C THR A 14 -160.75 -39.13 -106.45
N SER A 15 -161.37 -38.71 -107.54
CA SER A 15 -161.92 -37.37 -107.78
C SER A 15 -160.85 -36.28 -107.75
N ILE A 16 -160.14 -36.21 -108.88
CA ILE A 16 -159.44 -35.02 -109.33
C ILE A 16 -160.52 -33.97 -109.59
N ASP A 17 -160.46 -32.86 -108.86
CA ASP A 17 -161.26 -31.67 -109.14
C ASP A 17 -160.36 -30.64 -109.82
N VAL A 18 -160.80 -30.21 -110.99
CA VAL A 18 -160.05 -29.43 -111.99
C VAL A 18 -159.94 -27.95 -111.56
N GLN A 19 -160.47 -27.60 -110.38
CA GLN A 19 -160.55 -26.24 -109.87
C GLN A 19 -159.28 -25.72 -109.16
N ASP A 20 -158.42 -26.55 -108.55
CA ASP A 20 -157.31 -26.08 -107.68
C ASP A 20 -156.00 -25.77 -108.43
N ILE A 21 -155.88 -26.21 -109.68
CA ILE A 21 -154.75 -25.92 -110.58
C ILE A 21 -154.64 -24.41 -110.89
N LEU A 22 -155.74 -23.65 -110.73
CA LEU A 22 -155.77 -22.19 -110.91
C LEU A 22 -155.27 -21.41 -109.68
N ALA A 23 -155.35 -21.95 -108.47
CA ALA A 23 -154.73 -21.34 -107.28
C ALA A 23 -153.20 -21.51 -107.31
N HIS A 24 -152.74 -22.64 -107.85
CA HIS A 24 -151.31 -22.95 -108.04
C HIS A 24 -150.59 -21.97 -108.98
N GLN A 25 -151.27 -21.33 -109.93
CA GLN A 25 -150.62 -20.43 -110.89
C GLN A 25 -150.37 -19.01 -110.34
N LEU A 26 -151.19 -18.50 -109.42
CA LEU A 26 -151.02 -17.13 -108.90
C LEU A 26 -150.02 -17.07 -107.71
N GLU A 27 -149.97 -18.11 -106.88
CA GLU A 27 -149.00 -18.18 -105.76
C GLU A 27 -147.55 -18.38 -106.25
N GLU A 28 -147.34 -19.09 -107.35
CA GLU A 28 -146.02 -19.39 -107.90
C GLU A 28 -145.34 -18.11 -108.46
N GLU A 29 -146.10 -17.25 -109.16
CA GLU A 29 -145.57 -15.98 -109.70
C GLU A 29 -145.18 -14.98 -108.61
N ILE A 30 -145.98 -14.87 -107.53
CA ILE A 30 -145.68 -13.98 -106.40
C ILE A 30 -144.45 -14.47 -105.63
N LYS A 31 -144.32 -15.79 -105.41
CA LYS A 31 -143.13 -16.40 -104.79
C LYS A 31 -141.86 -16.14 -105.60
N GLN A 32 -141.90 -16.29 -106.92
CA GLN A 32 -140.72 -16.07 -107.77
C GLN A 32 -140.25 -14.61 -107.75
N ARG A 33 -141.15 -13.62 -107.81
CA ARG A 33 -140.76 -12.20 -107.74
C ARG A 33 -140.12 -11.84 -106.39
N PHE A 34 -140.71 -12.28 -105.27
CA PHE A 34 -140.14 -12.03 -103.93
C PHE A 34 -138.78 -12.71 -103.73
N GLN A 35 -138.62 -13.97 -104.18
CA GLN A 35 -137.33 -14.66 -104.10
C GLN A 35 -136.25 -13.95 -104.94
N SER A 36 -136.61 -13.41 -106.11
CA SER A 36 -135.67 -12.69 -106.97
C SER A 36 -135.19 -11.36 -106.36
N GLN A 37 -136.05 -10.64 -105.64
CA GLN A 37 -135.69 -9.39 -104.95
C GLN A 37 -134.81 -9.68 -103.72
N LEU A 38 -135.19 -10.66 -102.89
CA LEU A 38 -134.40 -11.11 -101.74
C LEU A 38 -132.99 -11.58 -102.12
N ALA A 39 -132.85 -12.30 -103.26
CA ALA A 39 -131.55 -12.75 -103.74
C ALA A 39 -130.65 -11.58 -104.23
N LYS A 40 -131.23 -10.53 -104.82
CA LYS A 40 -130.49 -9.33 -105.25
C LYS A 40 -130.01 -8.50 -104.07
N GLU A 41 -130.83 -8.32 -103.04
CA GLU A 41 -130.41 -7.60 -101.81
C GLU A 41 -129.36 -8.38 -101.03
N LYS A 42 -129.51 -9.71 -100.88
CA LYS A 42 -128.48 -10.55 -100.24
C LYS A 42 -127.12 -10.44 -100.94
N LYS A 43 -127.08 -10.51 -102.27
CA LYS A 43 -125.82 -10.36 -103.03
C LYS A 43 -125.15 -9.00 -102.85
N LYS A 44 -125.93 -7.91 -102.77
CA LYS A 44 -125.37 -6.58 -102.50
C LYS A 44 -124.76 -6.52 -101.09
N TYR A 45 -125.50 -7.02 -100.10
CA TYR A 45 -125.06 -7.03 -98.71
C TYR A 45 -123.82 -7.89 -98.51
N GLU A 46 -123.74 -9.07 -99.15
CA GLU A 46 -122.56 -9.93 -99.14
C GLU A 46 -121.35 -9.21 -99.76
N SER A 47 -121.51 -8.53 -100.90
CA SER A 47 -120.41 -7.81 -101.54
C SER A 47 -119.90 -6.61 -100.73
N GLU A 48 -120.79 -5.88 -100.03
CA GLU A 48 -120.37 -4.79 -99.13
C GLU A 48 -119.64 -5.34 -97.90
N LEU A 49 -120.13 -6.43 -97.31
CA LEU A 49 -119.52 -7.05 -96.14
C LEU A 49 -118.12 -7.62 -96.44
N GLU A 50 -117.93 -8.19 -97.64
CA GLU A 50 -116.64 -8.66 -98.13
C GLU A 50 -115.65 -7.51 -98.33
N SER A 51 -116.09 -6.40 -98.93
CA SER A 51 -115.26 -5.21 -99.12
C SER A 51 -114.80 -4.58 -97.80
N LEU A 52 -115.68 -4.61 -96.79
CA LEU A 52 -115.42 -4.03 -95.48
C LEU A 52 -114.50 -4.90 -94.63
N ASN A 53 -114.60 -6.23 -94.76
CA ASN A 53 -113.67 -7.17 -94.15
C ASN A 53 -112.26 -7.07 -94.76
N GLN A 54 -112.14 -6.95 -96.09
CA GLN A 54 -110.84 -6.75 -96.74
C GLN A 54 -110.17 -5.44 -96.28
N ALA A 55 -110.92 -4.33 -96.20
CA ALA A 55 -110.40 -3.06 -95.69
C ALA A 55 -109.94 -3.14 -94.22
N ARG A 56 -110.64 -3.94 -93.39
CA ARG A 56 -110.29 -4.14 -91.99
C ARG A 56 -109.02 -4.98 -91.82
N GLU A 57 -108.85 -6.03 -92.63
CA GLU A 57 -107.64 -6.85 -92.64
C GLU A 57 -106.42 -6.07 -93.12
N GLU A 58 -106.54 -5.26 -94.18
CA GLU A 58 -105.44 -4.40 -94.65
C GLU A 58 -105.01 -3.37 -93.60
N PHE A 59 -105.96 -2.79 -92.87
CA PHE A 59 -105.67 -1.84 -91.79
C PHE A 59 -104.96 -2.51 -90.60
N GLU A 60 -105.38 -3.71 -90.20
CA GLU A 60 -104.70 -4.46 -89.15
C GLU A 60 -103.29 -4.90 -89.56
N GLN A 61 -103.08 -5.27 -90.82
CA GLN A 61 -101.75 -5.62 -91.33
C GLN A 61 -100.81 -4.41 -91.33
N LYS A 62 -101.26 -3.23 -91.79
CA LYS A 62 -100.45 -2.01 -91.75
C LYS A 62 -100.07 -1.60 -90.32
N LYS A 63 -101.03 -1.70 -89.38
CA LYS A 63 -100.78 -1.40 -87.96
C LYS A 63 -99.76 -2.36 -87.33
N LYS A 64 -99.78 -3.65 -87.69
CA LYS A 64 -98.79 -4.63 -87.24
C LYS A 64 -97.40 -4.33 -87.80
N GLN A 65 -97.30 -4.03 -89.10
CA GLN A 65 -96.01 -3.71 -89.73
C GLN A 65 -95.37 -2.44 -89.16
N GLU A 66 -96.14 -1.38 -88.93
CA GLU A 66 -95.60 -0.15 -88.32
C GLU A 66 -95.14 -0.37 -86.86
N ASN A 67 -95.88 -1.18 -86.09
CA ASN A 67 -95.47 -1.52 -84.73
C ASN A 67 -94.19 -2.37 -84.70
N GLU A 68 -94.01 -3.31 -85.62
CA GLU A 68 -92.78 -4.11 -85.74
C GLU A 68 -91.59 -3.23 -86.12
N LEU A 69 -91.75 -2.33 -87.11
CA LEU A 69 -90.71 -1.39 -87.52
C LEU A 69 -90.33 -0.40 -86.41
N PHE A 70 -91.31 0.01 -85.59
CA PHE A 70 -91.07 0.87 -84.44
C PHE A 70 -90.31 0.14 -83.33
N GLN A 71 -90.68 -1.11 -83.00
CA GLN A 71 -89.94 -1.92 -82.03
C GLN A 71 -88.50 -2.19 -82.48
N GLU A 72 -88.28 -2.49 -83.76
CA GLU A 72 -86.94 -2.76 -84.28
C GLU A 72 -86.02 -1.52 -84.22
N ARG A 73 -86.57 -0.32 -84.47
CA ARG A 73 -85.83 0.94 -84.31
C ARG A 73 -85.51 1.23 -82.85
N LEU A 74 -86.48 1.03 -81.96
CA LEU A 74 -86.31 1.25 -80.52
C LEU A 74 -85.23 0.31 -79.94
N ASP A 75 -85.25 -0.97 -80.31
CA ASP A 75 -84.26 -1.95 -79.87
C ASP A 75 -82.85 -1.66 -80.40
N LYS A 76 -82.73 -1.20 -81.65
CA LYS A 76 -81.43 -0.77 -82.20
C LYS A 76 -80.87 0.45 -81.46
N GLN A 77 -81.72 1.37 -81.05
CA GLN A 77 -81.31 2.58 -80.34
C GLN A 77 -80.91 2.27 -78.89
N LEU A 78 -81.68 1.41 -78.21
CA LEU A 78 -81.36 0.90 -76.86
C LEU A 78 -80.07 0.07 -76.83
N LYS A 79 -79.80 -0.77 -77.85
CA LYS A 79 -78.54 -1.52 -77.94
C LYS A 79 -77.34 -0.60 -78.07
N LYS A 80 -77.41 0.42 -78.94
CA LYS A 80 -76.32 1.40 -79.11
C LYS A 80 -76.03 2.20 -77.83
N GLU A 81 -77.07 2.62 -77.10
CA GLU A 81 -76.87 3.30 -75.82
C GLU A 81 -76.29 2.38 -74.74
N LYS A 82 -76.75 1.12 -74.66
CA LYS A 82 -76.19 0.12 -73.74
C LYS A 82 -74.72 -0.17 -74.02
N GLU A 83 -74.35 -0.37 -75.29
CA GLU A 83 -72.96 -0.58 -75.70
C GLU A 83 -72.08 0.64 -75.37
N ALA A 84 -72.58 1.86 -75.60
CA ALA A 84 -71.86 3.08 -75.26
C ALA A 84 -71.67 3.25 -73.74
N ILE A 85 -72.64 2.83 -72.93
CA ILE A 85 -72.54 2.84 -71.46
C ILE A 85 -71.56 1.75 -71.00
N GLU A 86 -71.64 0.54 -71.54
CA GLU A 86 -70.72 -0.56 -71.18
C GLU A 86 -69.25 -0.23 -71.48
N VAL A 87 -68.98 0.39 -72.63
CA VAL A 87 -67.62 0.82 -72.99
C VAL A 87 -67.11 1.90 -72.04
N LYS A 88 -67.94 2.88 -71.68
CA LYS A 88 -67.57 3.92 -70.71
C LYS A 88 -67.38 3.35 -69.30
N LEU A 89 -68.18 2.37 -68.89
CA LEU A 89 -68.07 1.75 -67.58
C LEU A 89 -66.81 0.90 -67.47
N LYS A 90 -66.49 0.10 -68.50
CA LYS A 90 -65.25 -0.70 -68.56
C LYS A 90 -64.01 0.18 -68.54
N ALA A 91 -63.98 1.27 -69.31
CA ALA A 91 -62.85 2.20 -69.32
C ALA A 91 -62.59 2.83 -67.94
N LYS A 92 -63.65 3.26 -67.22
CA LYS A 92 -63.51 3.80 -65.87
C LYS A 92 -63.05 2.75 -64.86
N LEU A 93 -63.57 1.52 -64.96
CA LEU A 93 -63.17 0.41 -64.08
C LEU A 93 -61.72 0.01 -64.28
N GLU A 94 -61.25 -0.05 -65.54
CA GLU A 94 -59.85 -0.34 -65.86
C GLU A 94 -58.91 0.75 -65.36
N GLU A 95 -59.31 2.03 -65.48
CA GLU A 95 -58.53 3.17 -64.98
C GLU A 95 -58.43 3.15 -63.44
N GLU A 96 -59.55 3.00 -62.73
CA GLU A 96 -59.59 2.89 -61.26
C GLU A 96 -58.81 1.67 -60.74
N GLN A 97 -58.95 0.51 -61.40
CA GLN A 97 -58.18 -0.69 -61.05
C GLN A 97 -56.68 -0.52 -61.33
N SER A 98 -56.30 0.13 -62.44
CA SER A 98 -54.90 0.45 -62.75
C SER A 98 -54.29 1.33 -61.66
N GLU A 99 -55.00 2.38 -61.23
CA GLU A 99 -54.52 3.31 -60.20
C GLU A 99 -54.41 2.62 -58.83
N GLN A 100 -55.43 1.87 -58.42
CA GLN A 100 -55.39 1.10 -57.17
C GLN A 100 -54.27 0.06 -57.18
N PHE A 101 -54.08 -0.65 -58.30
CA PHE A 101 -53.03 -1.65 -58.43
C PHE A 101 -51.63 -1.02 -58.37
N LYS A 102 -51.42 0.12 -59.04
CA LYS A 102 -50.17 0.88 -58.95
C LYS A 102 -49.90 1.38 -57.53
N ALA A 103 -50.91 1.92 -56.85
CA ALA A 103 -50.79 2.38 -55.47
C ALA A 103 -50.43 1.21 -54.52
N LEU A 104 -51.10 0.06 -54.65
CA LEU A 104 -50.77 -1.14 -53.88
C LEU A 104 -49.37 -1.69 -54.20
N GLN A 105 -48.95 -1.68 -55.46
CA GLN A 105 -47.62 -2.13 -55.87
C GLN A 105 -46.52 -1.25 -55.25
N VAL A 106 -46.73 0.07 -55.25
CA VAL A 106 -45.83 1.04 -54.61
C VAL A 106 -45.78 0.80 -53.10
N GLU A 107 -46.93 0.66 -52.44
CA GLU A 107 -46.98 0.43 -50.99
C GLU A 107 -46.36 -0.92 -50.59
N LEU A 108 -46.55 -1.96 -51.39
CA LEU A 108 -45.96 -3.28 -51.16
C LEU A 108 -44.43 -3.23 -51.32
N ASN A 109 -43.94 -2.55 -52.36
CA ASN A 109 -42.51 -2.36 -52.57
C ASN A 109 -41.88 -1.56 -51.42
N GLU A 110 -42.50 -0.46 -50.99
CA GLU A 110 -42.04 0.31 -49.83
C GLU A 110 -42.03 -0.50 -48.54
N LYS A 111 -43.09 -1.29 -48.27
CA LYS A 111 -43.12 -2.19 -47.11
C LYS A 111 -42.07 -3.29 -47.20
N SER A 112 -41.84 -3.84 -48.39
CA SER A 112 -40.81 -4.86 -48.60
C SER A 112 -39.40 -4.33 -48.37
N GLU A 113 -39.10 -3.10 -48.81
CA GLU A 113 -37.82 -2.44 -48.56
C GLU A 113 -37.66 -2.09 -47.08
N LYS A 114 -38.71 -1.54 -46.43
CA LYS A 114 -38.70 -1.30 -44.97
C LYS A 114 -38.46 -2.59 -44.18
N VAL A 115 -39.03 -3.73 -44.60
CA VAL A 115 -38.80 -5.04 -43.96
C VAL A 115 -37.38 -5.54 -44.18
N LYS A 116 -36.82 -5.40 -45.38
CA LYS A 116 -35.40 -5.73 -45.64
C LYS A 116 -34.47 -4.87 -44.80
N GLU A 117 -34.74 -3.58 -44.70
CA GLU A 117 -33.94 -2.62 -43.93
C GLU A 117 -34.05 -2.90 -42.42
N LEU A 118 -35.25 -3.19 -41.90
CA LEU A 118 -35.45 -3.66 -40.53
C LEU A 118 -34.73 -4.97 -40.22
N ASN A 119 -34.71 -5.92 -41.15
CA ASN A 119 -34.01 -7.18 -40.96
C ASN A 119 -32.48 -6.99 -40.99
N ARG A 120 -31.97 -6.13 -41.88
CA ARG A 120 -30.53 -5.76 -41.91
C ARG A 120 -30.10 -5.06 -40.63
N THR A 121 -30.85 -4.04 -40.21
CA THR A 121 -30.56 -3.29 -38.98
C THR A 121 -30.68 -4.16 -37.73
N LYS A 122 -31.65 -5.10 -37.66
CA LYS A 122 -31.71 -6.11 -36.59
C LYS A 122 -30.47 -7.00 -36.57
N ALA A 123 -30.05 -7.52 -37.73
CA ALA A 123 -28.87 -8.36 -37.82
C ALA A 123 -27.59 -7.61 -37.41
N GLU A 124 -27.42 -6.35 -37.84
CA GLU A 124 -26.32 -5.49 -37.43
C GLU A 124 -26.35 -5.16 -35.94
N MET A 125 -27.53 -4.83 -35.39
CA MET A 125 -27.72 -4.61 -33.95
C MET A 125 -27.36 -5.84 -33.11
N GLU A 126 -27.71 -7.03 -33.58
CA GLU A 126 -27.41 -8.27 -32.88
C GLU A 126 -25.93 -8.64 -32.96
N LYS A 127 -25.28 -8.36 -34.10
CA LYS A 127 -23.84 -8.49 -34.27
C LYS A 127 -23.07 -7.51 -33.38
N LEU A 128 -23.46 -6.24 -33.37
CA LEU A 128 -22.90 -5.21 -32.48
C LEU A 128 -23.12 -5.53 -31.00
N LYS A 129 -24.26 -6.12 -30.63
CA LYS A 129 -24.50 -6.60 -29.25
C LYS A 129 -23.53 -7.70 -28.85
N ARG A 130 -23.23 -8.65 -29.73
CA ARG A 130 -22.25 -9.72 -29.48
C ARG A 130 -20.85 -9.15 -29.36
N GLU A 131 -20.42 -8.33 -30.32
CA GLU A 131 -19.10 -7.69 -30.30
C GLU A 131 -18.90 -6.83 -29.04
N LYS A 132 -19.93 -6.07 -28.63
CA LYS A 132 -19.89 -5.26 -27.40
C LYS A 132 -19.87 -6.12 -26.12
N GLY A 133 -20.51 -7.29 -26.14
CA GLY A 133 -20.45 -8.26 -25.04
C GLY A 133 -19.05 -8.84 -24.88
N GLU A 134 -18.47 -9.35 -25.97
CA GLU A 134 -17.11 -9.90 -26.00
C GLU A 134 -16.06 -8.84 -25.62
N LEU A 135 -16.19 -7.61 -26.12
CA LEU A 135 -15.32 -6.49 -25.72
C LEU A 135 -15.47 -6.13 -24.24
N LYS A 136 -16.69 -6.17 -23.67
CA LYS A 136 -16.89 -5.91 -22.24
C LYS A 136 -16.23 -6.98 -21.38
N GLU A 137 -16.41 -8.25 -21.72
CA GLU A 137 -15.78 -9.36 -20.99
C GLU A 137 -14.25 -9.30 -21.08
N ALA A 138 -13.70 -8.96 -22.26
CA ALA A 138 -12.27 -8.77 -22.45
C ALA A 138 -11.73 -7.60 -21.61
N ILE A 139 -12.43 -6.45 -21.60
CA ILE A 139 -12.06 -5.27 -20.82
C ILE A 139 -12.16 -5.56 -19.32
N GLU A 140 -13.20 -6.24 -18.86
CA GLU A 140 -13.36 -6.63 -17.46
C GLU A 140 -12.23 -7.57 -17.02
N ALA A 141 -11.91 -8.59 -17.82
CA ALA A 141 -10.81 -9.51 -17.55
C ALA A 141 -9.44 -8.80 -17.51
N GLU A 142 -9.19 -7.88 -18.44
CA GLU A 142 -7.94 -7.11 -18.48
C GLU A 142 -7.85 -6.10 -17.33
N ALA A 143 -8.97 -5.46 -16.96
CA ALA A 143 -9.07 -4.60 -15.79
C ALA A 143 -8.82 -5.40 -14.50
N GLN A 144 -9.36 -6.62 -14.38
CA GLN A 144 -9.13 -7.48 -13.22
C GLN A 144 -7.67 -7.94 -13.11
N LYS A 145 -7.01 -8.22 -14.24
CA LYS A 145 -5.57 -8.49 -14.28
C LYS A 145 -4.76 -7.29 -13.82
N LYS A 146 -5.01 -6.10 -14.38
CA LYS A 146 -4.34 -4.85 -13.98
C LYS A 146 -4.58 -4.51 -12.51
N LEU A 147 -5.79 -4.75 -12.00
CA LEU A 147 -6.13 -4.57 -10.59
C LEU A 147 -5.35 -5.54 -9.68
N ASN A 148 -5.25 -6.81 -10.06
CA ASN A 148 -4.45 -7.78 -9.31
C ASN A 148 -2.96 -7.46 -9.32
N GLU A 149 -2.42 -7.01 -10.46
CA GLU A 149 -1.02 -6.56 -10.57
C GLU A 149 -0.76 -5.34 -9.69
N THR A 150 -1.66 -4.35 -9.70
CA THR A 150 -1.55 -3.18 -8.81
C THR A 150 -1.67 -3.58 -7.34
N LEU A 151 -2.63 -4.43 -6.96
CA LEU A 151 -2.77 -4.93 -5.59
C LEU A 151 -1.55 -5.71 -5.09
N LEU A 152 -0.93 -6.53 -5.96
CA LEU A 152 0.32 -7.23 -5.63
C LEU A 152 1.46 -6.23 -5.41
N SER A 153 1.60 -5.25 -6.31
CA SER A 153 2.64 -4.23 -6.20
C SER A 153 2.47 -3.35 -4.95
N GLU A 154 1.23 -3.00 -4.58
CA GLU A 154 0.95 -2.26 -3.35
C GLU A 154 1.18 -3.10 -2.11
N ARG A 155 0.78 -4.38 -2.11
CA ARG A 155 1.09 -5.29 -1.00
C ARG A 155 2.58 -5.42 -0.77
N GLU A 156 3.39 -5.54 -1.82
CA GLU A 156 4.85 -5.57 -1.68
C GLU A 156 5.40 -4.25 -1.15
N LYS A 157 4.90 -3.10 -1.63
CA LYS A 157 5.31 -1.78 -1.12
C LYS A 157 4.96 -1.61 0.35
N ILE A 158 3.74 -1.98 0.76
CA ILE A 158 3.29 -1.92 2.15
C ILE A 158 4.14 -2.85 3.01
N LYS A 159 4.41 -4.07 2.55
CA LYS A 159 5.23 -5.03 3.28
C LYS A 159 6.65 -4.51 3.48
N LYS A 160 7.29 -3.97 2.43
CA LYS A 160 8.63 -3.35 2.53
C LYS A 160 8.63 -2.15 3.48
N THR A 161 7.65 -1.26 3.38
CA THR A 161 7.59 -0.09 4.27
C THR A 161 7.34 -0.46 5.73
N GLU A 162 6.54 -1.47 6.01
CA GLU A 162 6.36 -2.00 7.36
C GLU A 162 7.61 -2.74 7.87
N GLU A 163 8.29 -3.51 7.02
CA GLU A 163 9.58 -4.15 7.35
C GLU A 163 10.64 -3.09 7.69
N ASP A 164 10.82 -2.08 6.84
CA ASP A 164 11.77 -0.98 7.07
C ASP A 164 11.44 -0.19 8.35
N ARG A 165 10.16 0.08 8.59
CA ARG A 165 9.70 0.82 9.78
C ARG A 165 9.89 0.01 11.06
N ASN A 166 9.64 -1.30 11.01
CA ASN A 166 9.89 -2.20 12.13
C ASN A 166 11.39 -2.39 12.37
N GLU A 167 12.21 -2.49 11.32
CA GLU A 167 13.66 -2.59 11.46
C GLU A 167 14.25 -1.34 12.13
N LEU A 168 13.82 -0.15 11.72
CA LEU A 168 14.23 1.11 12.35
C LEU A 168 13.78 1.18 13.81
N ARG A 169 12.53 0.82 14.12
CA ARG A 169 12.04 0.77 15.51
C ARG A 169 12.82 -0.22 16.36
N PHE A 170 13.13 -1.41 15.83
CA PHE A 170 13.94 -2.40 16.54
C PHE A 170 15.35 -1.88 16.82
N LYS A 171 15.98 -1.23 15.83
CA LYS A 171 17.31 -0.60 16.02
C LYS A 171 17.28 0.54 17.05
N GLU A 172 16.24 1.38 17.05
CA GLU A 172 16.06 2.43 18.05
C GLU A 172 15.85 1.86 19.46
N LEU A 173 14.96 0.88 19.61
CA LEU A 173 14.70 0.20 20.89
C LEU A 173 15.96 -0.50 21.40
N GLN A 174 16.69 -1.19 20.52
CA GLN A 174 17.94 -1.86 20.88
C GLN A 174 18.98 -0.85 21.40
N LYS A 175 19.14 0.28 20.70
CA LYS A 175 20.06 1.34 21.13
C LYS A 175 19.63 1.96 22.46
N GLN A 176 18.35 2.24 22.66
CA GLN A 176 17.83 2.73 23.94
C GLN A 176 18.10 1.75 25.09
N LEU A 177 17.96 0.45 24.84
CA LEU A 177 18.20 -0.60 25.83
C LEU A 177 19.69 -0.69 26.20
N ASP A 178 20.58 -0.59 25.22
CA ASP A 178 22.02 -0.58 25.44
C ASP A 178 22.49 0.68 26.19
N ASP A 179 21.94 1.86 25.85
CA ASP A 179 22.24 3.11 26.54
C ASP A 179 21.72 3.09 27.99
N GLN A 180 20.52 2.54 28.22
CA GLN A 180 19.98 2.31 29.57
C GLN A 180 20.85 1.35 30.40
N LYS A 181 21.32 0.25 29.81
CA LYS A 181 22.23 -0.69 30.49
C LYS A 181 23.52 0.00 30.94
N LYS A 182 24.17 0.76 30.05
CA LYS A 182 25.38 1.52 30.39
C LYS A 182 25.14 2.51 31.52
N LEU A 183 24.03 3.26 31.45
CA LEU A 183 23.68 4.23 32.50
C LEU A 183 23.45 3.53 33.85
N THR A 184 22.82 2.35 33.82
CA THR A 184 22.56 1.55 35.03
C THR A 184 23.85 1.00 35.63
N GLU A 185 24.78 0.51 34.82
CA GLU A 185 26.11 0.07 35.27
C GLU A 185 26.93 1.22 35.85
N GLU A 186 26.92 2.40 35.22
CA GLU A 186 27.58 3.59 35.73
C GLU A 186 26.98 4.08 37.05
N MET A 187 25.66 4.09 37.18
CA MET A 187 24.98 4.43 38.43
C MET A 187 25.32 3.44 39.53
N LYS A 188 25.32 2.13 39.23
CA LYS A 188 25.72 1.09 40.19
C LYS A 188 27.16 1.29 40.65
N ARG A 189 28.08 1.60 39.73
CA ARG A 189 29.48 1.89 40.06
C ARG A 189 29.63 3.15 40.93
N LYS A 190 28.88 4.21 40.64
CA LYS A 190 28.89 5.45 41.45
C LYS A 190 28.31 5.21 42.86
N GLN A 191 27.26 4.41 42.96
CA GLN A 191 26.64 4.05 44.25
C GLN A 191 27.57 3.18 45.10
N GLU A 192 28.24 2.19 44.49
CA GLU A 192 29.27 1.38 45.15
C GLU A 192 30.48 2.23 45.57
N GLN A 193 30.90 3.19 44.74
CA GLN A 193 32.01 4.09 45.04
C GLN A 193 31.70 5.06 46.20
N GLY A 194 30.48 5.59 46.26
CA GLY A 194 30.04 6.42 47.39
C GLY A 194 30.02 5.65 48.72
N SER A 195 29.66 4.36 48.69
CA SER A 195 29.73 3.48 49.86
C SER A 195 31.18 3.23 50.33
N MET A 196 32.14 3.06 49.41
CA MET A 196 33.54 2.85 49.79
C MET A 196 34.16 4.10 50.43
N GLN A 197 33.81 5.29 49.96
CA GLN A 197 34.33 6.55 50.52
C GLN A 197 33.80 6.81 51.94
N MET A 198 32.49 6.64 52.16
CA MET A 198 31.90 6.75 53.49
C MET A 198 32.46 5.70 54.47
N GLN A 199 32.73 4.48 54.00
CA GLN A 199 33.32 3.44 54.84
C GLN A 199 34.78 3.70 55.22
N GLY A 200 35.57 4.35 54.36
CA GLY A 200 36.93 4.79 54.68
C GLY A 200 36.94 5.88 55.76
N GLU A 201 36.07 6.87 55.60
CA GLU A 201 35.84 7.96 56.58
C GLU A 201 35.46 7.44 57.96
N VAL A 202 34.58 6.45 58.03
CA VAL A 202 34.18 5.84 59.31
C VAL A 202 35.36 5.13 59.99
N GLN A 203 36.28 4.52 59.23
CA GLN A 203 37.44 3.87 59.84
C GLN A 203 38.47 4.88 60.36
N GLU A 204 38.72 5.96 59.62
CA GLU A 204 39.61 7.05 60.06
C GLU A 204 39.13 7.63 61.39
N LEU A 205 37.86 8.01 61.46
CA LEU A 205 37.23 8.51 62.68
C LEU A 205 37.31 7.50 63.83
N ALA A 206 37.08 6.21 63.55
CA ALA A 206 37.16 5.17 64.58
C ALA A 206 38.58 4.98 65.14
N ILE A 207 39.63 5.17 64.32
CA ILE A 207 41.02 5.12 64.77
C ILE A 207 41.30 6.28 65.71
N GLU A 208 40.90 7.50 65.34
CA GLU A 208 41.10 8.71 66.13
C GLU A 208 40.37 8.66 67.48
N GLU A 209 39.07 8.32 67.46
CA GLU A 209 38.27 8.16 68.67
C GLU A 209 38.86 7.12 69.61
N TRP A 210 39.35 6.00 69.06
CA TRP A 210 39.94 4.94 69.86
C TRP A 210 41.28 5.38 70.49
N LEU A 211 42.14 6.07 69.73
CA LEU A 211 43.40 6.61 70.24
C LEU A 211 43.15 7.65 71.34
N ALA A 212 42.18 8.56 71.14
CA ALA A 212 41.84 9.58 72.12
C ALA A 212 41.27 8.98 73.41
N ALA A 213 40.47 7.92 73.29
CA ALA A 213 39.91 7.22 74.43
C ALA A 213 40.96 6.43 75.24
N GLN A 214 41.91 5.76 74.55
CA GLN A 214 42.92 4.92 75.22
C GLN A 214 44.12 5.71 75.74
N PHE A 215 44.49 6.82 75.09
CA PHE A 215 45.64 7.64 75.47
C PHE A 215 45.25 9.11 75.72
N PRO A 216 44.57 9.43 76.84
CA PRO A 216 44.06 10.79 77.10
C PRO A 216 45.14 11.86 77.28
N LEU A 217 46.39 11.46 77.51
CA LEU A 217 47.52 12.38 77.66
C LEU A 217 48.16 12.75 76.32
N ASP A 218 47.97 11.91 75.29
CA ASP A 218 48.57 12.09 73.97
C ASP A 218 47.78 13.13 73.17
N THR A 219 48.46 13.90 72.32
CA THR A 219 47.80 14.86 71.42
C THR A 219 47.60 14.20 70.07
N ILE A 220 46.36 14.15 69.59
CA ILE A 220 46.02 13.59 68.28
C ILE A 220 45.66 14.74 67.35
N GLU A 221 46.41 14.88 66.26
CA GLU A 221 46.20 15.90 65.24
C GLU A 221 45.66 15.24 63.96
N GLU A 222 44.43 15.58 63.60
CA GLU A 222 43.78 15.19 62.35
C GLU A 222 44.37 16.00 61.18
N ILE A 223 44.77 15.31 60.11
CA ILE A 223 45.16 15.98 58.87
C ILE A 223 43.95 16.01 57.94
N LYS A 224 43.34 17.19 57.82
CA LYS A 224 42.11 17.39 57.02
C LYS A 224 42.24 16.89 55.58
N LYS A 225 41.17 16.24 55.10
CA LYS A 225 41.03 15.77 53.71
C LYS A 225 41.30 16.90 52.71
N GLY A 226 42.35 16.73 51.91
CA GLY A 226 42.80 17.70 50.89
C GLY A 226 44.20 18.29 51.13
N ALA A 227 44.76 18.14 52.33
CA ALA A 227 46.18 18.37 52.57
C ALA A 227 46.99 17.12 52.14
N LYS A 228 48.21 17.32 51.64
CA LYS A 228 49.13 16.19 51.38
C LYS A 228 49.58 15.59 52.72
N GLY A 229 49.27 14.32 52.95
CA GLY A 229 49.62 13.57 54.14
C GLY A 229 48.62 12.45 54.41
N GLY A 230 48.99 11.54 55.30
CA GLY A 230 48.14 10.54 55.91
C GLY A 230 47.16 11.09 56.91
N ASP A 231 46.50 10.20 57.64
CA ASP A 231 45.20 10.52 58.24
C ASP A 231 45.35 11.16 59.63
N CYS A 232 46.17 10.56 60.50
CA CYS A 232 46.26 10.97 61.90
C CYS A 232 47.71 10.98 62.40
N LEU A 233 48.11 12.05 63.09
CA LEU A 233 49.39 12.16 63.78
C LEU A 233 49.18 12.15 65.30
N GLN A 234 49.76 11.16 65.97
CA GLN A 234 49.75 11.06 67.43
C GLN A 234 51.08 11.56 68.00
N PHE A 235 51.02 12.58 68.84
CA PHE A 235 52.12 13.02 69.68
C PHE A 235 52.05 12.31 71.03
N VAL A 236 53.03 11.44 71.28
CA VAL A 236 53.08 10.64 72.51
C VAL A 236 53.56 11.52 73.66
N ASN A 237 52.74 11.65 74.70
CA ASN A 237 53.05 12.45 75.87
C ASN A 237 53.02 11.57 77.13
N THR A 238 53.92 11.88 78.07
CA THR A 238 53.88 11.30 79.42
C THR A 238 53.62 12.41 80.43
N ARG A 239 53.31 12.04 81.69
CA ARG A 239 53.08 13.03 82.75
C ARG A 239 54.33 13.87 83.07
N THR A 240 55.51 13.33 82.75
CA THR A 240 56.82 13.90 83.07
C THR A 240 57.50 14.55 81.87
N HIS A 241 57.21 14.08 80.65
CA HIS A 241 57.84 14.56 79.42
C HIS A 241 56.79 14.73 78.32
N GLN A 242 56.68 15.94 77.80
CA GLN A 242 55.81 16.26 76.66
C GLN A 242 56.56 15.99 75.36
N ASN A 243 55.85 15.46 74.36
CA ASN A 243 56.36 15.14 73.03
C ASN A 243 57.55 14.18 73.03
N CYS A 244 57.34 12.98 73.58
CA CYS A 244 58.34 11.90 73.58
C CYS A 244 58.66 11.39 72.16
N GLY A 245 57.73 11.59 71.22
CA GLY A 245 57.86 11.23 69.82
C GLY A 245 56.51 11.18 69.14
N THR A 246 56.52 10.94 67.83
CA THR A 246 55.34 10.98 66.97
C THR A 246 55.10 9.67 66.26
N ILE A 247 53.85 9.21 66.29
CA ILE A 247 53.37 8.06 65.51
C ILE A 247 52.41 8.58 64.45
N TYR A 248 52.67 8.22 63.21
CA TYR A 248 51.85 8.61 62.07
C TYR A 248 51.03 7.42 61.58
N TYR A 249 49.73 7.62 61.44
CA TYR A 249 48.78 6.59 61.05
C TYR A 249 48.17 6.92 59.69
N GLU A 250 48.14 5.90 58.84
CA GLU A 250 47.46 5.92 57.55
C GLU A 250 46.51 4.73 57.48
N SER A 251 45.26 4.96 57.14
CA SER A 251 44.23 3.97 56.90
C SER A 251 43.97 3.85 55.39
N LYS A 252 43.95 2.62 54.89
CA LYS A 252 43.63 2.32 53.49
C LYS A 252 42.64 1.16 53.41
N ARG A 253 41.40 1.49 53.04
CA ARG A 253 40.36 0.50 52.67
C ARG A 253 40.30 0.33 51.16
N THR A 254 40.90 -0.74 50.70
CA THR A 254 41.09 -1.02 49.28
C THR A 254 41.13 -2.53 49.08
N LYS A 255 40.59 -2.98 47.94
CA LYS A 255 40.50 -4.41 47.61
C LYS A 255 41.85 -5.05 47.31
N ASP A 256 42.83 -4.28 46.85
CA ASP A 256 44.15 -4.77 46.47
C ASP A 256 45.24 -3.86 47.03
N PHE A 257 46.23 -4.43 47.71
CA PHE A 257 47.36 -3.68 48.25
C PHE A 257 48.31 -3.20 47.14
N GLN A 258 48.58 -1.90 47.06
CA GLN A 258 49.55 -1.36 46.09
C GLN A 258 50.88 -0.99 46.76
N PRO A 259 52.02 -1.48 46.25
CA PRO A 259 53.35 -1.17 46.83
C PRO A 259 53.67 0.32 46.93
N HIS A 260 53.16 1.14 45.99
CA HIS A 260 53.41 2.59 45.95
C HIS A 260 52.87 3.34 47.17
N TRP A 261 51.92 2.78 47.93
CA TRP A 261 51.45 3.42 49.16
C TRP A 261 52.55 3.50 50.21
N ILE A 262 53.44 2.51 50.26
CA ILE A 262 54.59 2.51 51.18
C ILE A 262 55.54 3.64 50.81
N GLU A 263 55.83 3.83 49.52
CA GLU A 263 56.71 4.89 49.02
C GLU A 263 56.15 6.28 49.32
N LYS A 264 54.86 6.49 49.03
CA LYS A 264 54.18 7.76 49.31
C LYS A 264 54.12 8.04 50.81
N PHE A 265 53.71 7.06 51.61
CA PHE A 265 53.60 7.22 53.06
C PHE A 265 54.97 7.49 53.70
N LYS A 266 56.05 6.88 53.19
CA LYS A 266 57.42 7.16 53.61
C LYS A 266 57.85 8.60 53.30
N ALA A 267 57.39 9.18 52.20
CA ALA A 267 57.59 10.60 51.91
C ALA A 267 56.79 11.47 52.89
N ASP A 268 55.54 11.12 53.17
CA ASP A 268 54.69 11.88 54.09
C ASP A 268 55.21 11.85 55.54
N ILE A 269 55.72 10.70 56.02
CA ILE A 269 56.43 10.55 57.30
C ILE A 269 57.62 11.53 57.38
N ARG A 270 58.36 11.68 56.28
CA ARG A 270 59.54 12.54 56.20
C ARG A 270 59.14 14.02 56.26
N ASP A 271 58.12 14.42 55.50
CA ASP A 271 57.64 15.80 55.46
C ASP A 271 57.08 16.25 56.81
N LYS A 272 56.44 15.33 57.54
CA LYS A 272 55.88 15.58 58.88
C LYS A 272 56.87 15.35 60.02
N GLY A 273 58.06 14.81 59.74
CA GLY A 273 59.07 14.49 60.76
C GLY A 273 58.62 13.43 61.76
N ALA A 274 57.78 12.47 61.34
CA ALA A 274 57.25 11.44 62.22
C ALA A 274 58.30 10.36 62.56
N ASN A 275 58.32 9.88 63.81
CA ASN A 275 59.29 8.85 64.23
C ASN A 275 58.91 7.45 63.75
N ILE A 276 57.63 7.10 63.79
CA ILE A 276 57.12 5.78 63.41
C ILE A 276 55.91 5.96 62.47
N GLY A 277 55.86 5.17 61.40
CA GLY A 277 54.70 5.07 60.52
C GLY A 277 53.95 3.75 60.67
N VAL A 278 52.64 3.81 60.75
CA VAL A 278 51.73 2.66 60.83
C VAL A 278 50.66 2.77 59.75
N LEU A 279 50.66 1.81 58.84
CA LEU A 279 49.68 1.65 57.78
C LEU A 279 48.66 0.57 58.18
N VAL A 280 47.42 0.99 58.39
CA VAL A 280 46.28 0.13 58.67
C VAL A 280 45.58 -0.21 57.35
N THR A 281 45.59 -1.49 56.97
CA THR A 281 44.99 -1.96 55.71
C THR A 281 44.03 -3.10 55.95
N GLU A 282 42.97 -3.20 55.15
CA GLU A 282 42.05 -4.34 55.16
C GLU A 282 42.68 -5.57 54.49
N VAL A 283 43.39 -5.34 53.38
CA VAL A 283 44.05 -6.39 52.59
C VAL A 283 45.55 -6.31 52.79
N MET A 284 46.14 -7.42 53.23
CA MET A 284 47.57 -7.52 53.44
C MET A 284 48.31 -7.72 52.10
N PRO A 285 49.58 -7.30 52.00
CA PRO A 285 50.39 -7.61 50.84
C PRO A 285 50.53 -9.13 50.63
N SER A 286 50.62 -9.59 49.38
CA SER A 286 50.68 -11.03 49.03
C SER A 286 51.84 -11.81 49.64
N TYR A 287 52.88 -11.13 50.10
CA TYR A 287 54.06 -11.71 50.76
C TYR A 287 53.98 -11.69 52.29
N MET A 288 52.83 -11.31 52.88
CA MET A 288 52.66 -11.10 54.31
C MET A 288 51.29 -11.58 54.79
N ASP A 289 51.26 -12.60 55.65
CA ASP A 289 50.02 -13.20 56.15
C ASP A 289 49.44 -12.49 57.39
N ARG A 290 50.28 -11.76 58.15
CA ARG A 290 49.94 -11.06 59.41
C ARG A 290 50.70 -9.74 59.54
N MET A 291 50.40 -8.92 60.55
CA MET A 291 51.13 -7.66 60.75
C MET A 291 52.65 -7.81 60.69
N GLY A 292 53.32 -6.81 60.14
CA GLY A 292 54.78 -6.83 60.01
C GLY A 292 55.38 -5.48 59.66
N LEU A 293 56.71 -5.41 59.74
CA LEU A 293 57.49 -4.22 59.38
C LEU A 293 58.01 -4.38 57.95
N LYS A 294 57.70 -3.43 57.07
CA LYS A 294 58.24 -3.36 55.71
C LYS A 294 58.74 -1.96 55.39
N ASP A 295 59.97 -1.87 54.88
CA ASP A 295 60.62 -0.61 54.46
C ASP A 295 60.61 0.50 55.52
N GLY A 296 60.57 0.12 56.81
CA GLY A 296 60.49 1.03 57.95
C GLY A 296 59.07 1.45 58.37
N ILE A 297 58.03 0.89 57.75
CA ILE A 297 56.61 1.14 58.04
C ILE A 297 55.96 -0.12 58.59
N TRP A 298 55.21 0.02 59.68
CA TRP A 298 54.41 -1.07 60.22
C TRP A 298 53.12 -1.22 59.41
N ILE A 299 52.83 -2.42 58.94
CA ILE A 299 51.59 -2.73 58.20
C ILE A 299 50.78 -3.69 59.07
N CYS A 300 49.53 -3.34 59.36
CA CYS A 300 48.66 -4.16 60.20
C CYS A 300 47.19 -4.06 59.78
N LYS A 301 46.36 -5.01 60.25
CA LYS A 301 44.91 -4.91 60.15
C LYS A 301 44.34 -4.06 61.29
N TYR A 302 43.10 -3.60 61.12
CA TYR A 302 42.40 -2.79 62.14
C TYR A 302 42.29 -3.49 63.50
N ASP A 303 42.11 -4.80 63.53
CA ASP A 303 42.03 -5.56 64.78
C ASP A 303 43.39 -5.62 65.51
N GLU A 304 44.48 -5.69 64.75
CA GLU A 304 45.85 -5.76 65.26
C GLU A 304 46.39 -4.38 65.68
N PHE A 305 45.92 -3.32 65.03
CA PHE A 305 46.28 -1.93 65.30
C PHE A 305 46.17 -1.57 66.79
N LYS A 306 45.08 -2.01 67.45
CA LYS A 306 44.81 -1.72 68.87
C LYS A 306 45.89 -2.22 69.81
N GLY A 307 46.49 -3.36 69.51
CA GLY A 307 47.62 -3.90 70.29
C GLY A 307 48.93 -3.23 69.89
N LEU A 308 49.12 -3.03 68.59
CA LEU A 308 50.35 -2.49 68.03
C LEU A 308 50.63 -1.06 68.51
N CYS A 309 49.63 -0.18 68.51
CA CYS A 309 49.80 1.22 68.93
C CYS A 309 50.29 1.33 70.39
N ALA A 310 49.82 0.45 71.29
CA ALA A 310 50.25 0.45 72.69
C ALA A 310 51.73 0.06 72.82
N VAL A 311 52.17 -0.95 72.06
CA VAL A 311 53.56 -1.39 72.01
C VAL A 311 54.47 -0.31 71.43
N LEU A 312 54.06 0.30 70.32
CA LEU A 312 54.83 1.37 69.66
C LEU A 312 54.94 2.60 70.55
N ARG A 313 53.86 2.97 71.24
CA ARG A 313 53.84 4.07 72.21
C ARG A 313 54.83 3.84 73.34
N GLU A 314 54.82 2.66 73.96
CA GLU A 314 55.76 2.31 75.02
C GLU A 314 57.22 2.33 74.52
N SER A 315 57.46 1.80 73.31
CA SER A 315 58.78 1.83 72.69
C SER A 315 59.30 3.27 72.49
N ILE A 316 58.45 4.21 72.06
CA ILE A 316 58.83 5.62 71.90
C ILE A 316 59.19 6.24 73.25
N ILE A 317 58.41 5.97 74.31
CA ILE A 317 58.67 6.50 75.65
C ILE A 317 60.02 6.00 76.18
N GLN A 318 60.32 4.72 76.01
CA GLN A 318 61.59 4.14 76.43
C GLN A 318 62.78 4.74 75.67
N VAL A 319 62.65 4.91 74.34
CA VAL A 319 63.69 5.52 73.51
C VAL A 319 63.90 6.99 73.88
N SER A 320 62.82 7.76 74.07
CA SER A 320 62.87 9.16 74.52
C SER A 320 63.58 9.28 75.88
N THR A 321 63.21 8.43 76.84
CA THR A 321 63.85 8.40 78.17
C THR A 321 65.35 8.08 78.06
N ALA A 322 65.73 7.14 77.19
CA ALA A 322 67.13 6.80 76.95
C ALA A 322 67.92 7.96 76.31
N ILE A 323 67.32 8.67 75.35
CA ILE A 323 67.93 9.85 74.69
C ILE A 323 68.08 11.01 75.68
N SER A 324 67.05 11.35 76.46
CA SER A 324 67.13 12.41 77.48
C SER A 324 68.17 12.11 78.55
N THR A 325 68.44 10.83 78.83
CA THR A 325 69.53 10.42 79.74
C THR A 325 70.91 10.68 79.12
N GLN A 326 71.02 10.72 77.79
CA GLN A 326 72.25 11.01 77.04
C GLN A 326 72.44 12.49 76.69
N GLU A 327 71.40 13.31 76.65
CA GLU A 327 71.48 14.77 76.36
C GLU A 327 72.39 15.54 77.34
N ASN A 328 72.65 14.98 78.53
CA ASN A 328 73.61 15.54 79.48
C ASN A 328 75.10 15.32 79.10
N LYS A 329 75.41 14.86 77.88
CA LYS A 329 76.78 14.71 77.33
C LYS A 329 76.90 15.40 75.97
N GLY A 330 77.05 16.72 75.99
CA GLY A 330 77.09 17.57 74.80
C GLY A 330 78.31 17.36 73.89
N ASP A 331 78.14 17.66 72.59
CA ASP A 331 79.00 18.57 71.82
C ASP A 331 78.43 18.80 70.40
N LYS A 332 78.78 19.91 69.72
CA LYS A 332 78.36 20.18 68.32
C LYS A 332 78.80 19.08 67.33
N MET A 333 79.90 18.38 67.63
CA MET A 333 80.36 17.19 66.91
C MET A 333 79.34 16.05 66.99
N ASN A 334 78.68 15.86 68.14
CA ASN A 334 77.62 14.86 68.28
C ASN A 334 76.39 15.25 67.46
N MET A 335 76.05 16.54 67.29
CA MET A 335 74.94 16.94 66.43
C MET A 335 75.20 16.62 64.95
N LEU A 336 76.43 16.86 64.46
CA LEU A 336 76.80 16.51 63.09
C LEU A 336 76.89 14.99 62.89
N TYR A 337 77.47 14.27 63.84
CA TYR A 337 77.51 12.81 63.81
C TYR A 337 76.09 12.23 63.82
N ASN A 338 75.24 12.68 64.75
CA ASN A 338 73.84 12.28 64.83
C ASN A 338 73.07 12.61 63.56
N TYR A 339 73.32 13.77 62.92
CA TYR A 339 72.70 14.11 61.64
C TYR A 339 73.21 13.22 60.50
N LEU A 340 74.51 12.97 60.38
CA LEU A 340 75.07 12.11 59.33
C LEU A 340 74.67 10.64 59.51
N THR A 341 74.47 10.17 60.74
CA THR A 341 73.95 8.83 61.05
C THR A 341 72.43 8.80 61.15
N SER A 342 71.75 9.95 61.03
CA SER A 342 70.30 10.01 61.16
C SER A 342 69.63 9.34 59.97
N ASN A 343 68.42 8.84 60.24
CA ASN A 343 67.55 8.36 59.19
C ASN A 343 67.21 9.47 58.18
N THR A 344 67.14 10.74 58.61
CA THR A 344 66.79 11.87 57.73
C THR A 344 67.86 12.12 56.67
N PHE A 345 69.14 12.08 57.02
CA PHE A 345 70.23 12.21 56.06
C PHE A 345 70.27 11.03 55.08
N ARG A 346 70.17 9.79 55.58
CA ARG A 346 70.12 8.59 54.73
C ARG A 346 68.98 8.66 53.72
N MET A 347 67.79 9.03 54.19
CA MET A 347 66.61 9.19 53.35
C MET A 347 66.78 10.28 52.28
N GLN A 348 67.47 11.38 52.59
CA GLN A 348 67.77 12.44 51.61
C GLN A 348 68.73 11.94 50.52
N ILE A 349 69.78 11.20 50.90
CA ILE A 349 70.73 10.63 49.95
C ILE A 349 70.07 9.57 49.07
N ASP A 350 69.28 8.67 49.66
CA ASP A 350 68.55 7.64 48.90
C ASP A 350 67.63 8.27 47.85
N ALA A 351 66.91 9.34 48.19
CA ALA A 351 66.04 10.06 47.26
C ALA A 351 66.81 10.71 46.10
N ILE A 352 68.01 11.25 46.37
CA ILE A 352 68.87 11.81 45.32
C ILE A 352 69.32 10.69 44.36
N VAL A 353 69.76 9.56 44.90
CA VAL A 353 70.22 8.39 44.12
C VAL A 353 69.10 7.78 43.30
N GLU A 354 67.89 7.67 43.85
CA GLU A 354 66.70 7.19 43.14
C GLU A 354 66.35 8.12 41.97
N GLY A 355 66.33 9.44 42.20
CA GLY A 355 66.10 10.44 41.16
C GLY A 355 67.11 10.35 40.02
N PHE A 356 68.41 10.22 40.32
CA PHE A 356 69.44 10.04 39.30
C PHE A 356 69.32 8.72 38.54
N THR A 357 68.99 7.63 39.23
CA THR A 357 68.78 6.31 38.61
C THR A 357 67.60 6.36 37.64
N GLN A 358 66.49 6.98 38.03
CA GLN A 358 65.30 7.12 37.19
C GLN A 358 65.60 7.97 35.95
N MET A 359 66.22 9.15 36.11
CA MET A 359 66.60 10.00 34.97
C MET A 359 67.52 9.28 33.99
N LYS A 360 68.46 8.46 34.47
CA LYS A 360 69.34 7.66 33.62
C LYS A 360 68.55 6.60 32.84
N SER A 361 67.62 5.92 33.50
CA SER A 361 66.77 4.89 32.89
C SER A 361 65.88 5.48 31.78
N ASP A 362 65.25 6.63 32.04
CA ASP A 362 64.39 7.32 31.09
C ASP A 362 65.17 7.74 29.84
N LEU A 363 66.38 8.31 30.04
CA LEU A 363 67.26 8.70 28.94
C LEU A 363 67.68 7.50 28.07
N GLU A 364 67.99 6.35 28.68
CA GLU A 364 68.32 5.13 27.93
C GLU A 364 67.12 4.55 27.18
N SER A 365 65.91 4.68 27.73
CA SER A 365 64.66 4.31 27.05
C SER A 365 64.41 5.20 25.82
N GLU A 366 64.56 6.52 25.99
CA GLU A 366 64.37 7.49 24.92
C GLU A 366 65.37 7.28 23.77
N LYS A 367 66.66 7.06 24.09
CA LYS A 367 67.69 6.73 23.08
C LYS A 367 67.31 5.51 22.24
N ARG A 368 66.83 4.43 22.88
CA ARG A 368 66.42 3.20 22.18
C ARG A 368 65.19 3.43 21.30
N SER A 369 64.21 4.19 21.78
CA SER A 369 63.01 4.56 21.01
C SER A 369 63.40 5.37 19.77
N MET A 370 64.23 6.39 19.95
CA MET A 370 64.64 7.28 18.86
C MET A 370 65.46 6.54 17.79
N GLN A 371 66.33 5.62 18.18
CA GLN A 371 67.04 4.76 17.22
C GLN A 371 66.11 3.92 16.35
N ARG A 372 65.01 3.39 16.89
CA ARG A 372 64.00 2.66 16.09
C ARG A 372 63.29 3.59 15.12
N ILE A 373 62.87 4.78 15.59
CA ILE A 373 62.20 5.78 14.77
C ILE A 373 63.11 6.22 13.61
N TRP A 374 64.38 6.47 13.88
CA TRP A 374 65.36 6.81 12.85
C TRP A 374 65.50 5.70 11.81
N LYS A 375 65.71 4.44 12.23
CA LYS A 375 65.78 3.31 11.28
C LYS A 375 64.51 3.13 10.45
N GLN A 376 63.34 3.36 11.05
CA GLN A 376 62.07 3.24 10.34
C GLN A 376 61.93 4.34 9.28
N ARG A 377 62.25 5.59 9.63
CA ARG A 377 62.22 6.72 8.69
C ARG A 377 63.23 6.55 7.57
N ASP A 378 64.43 6.07 7.90
CA ASP A 378 65.49 5.80 6.92
C ASP A 378 65.02 4.81 5.85
N LYS A 379 64.45 3.67 6.26
CA LYS A 379 63.85 2.69 5.33
C LYS A 379 62.70 3.25 4.50
N GLN A 380 61.89 4.15 5.08
CA GLN A 380 60.80 4.78 4.33
C GLN A 380 61.33 5.72 3.26
N ILE A 381 62.34 6.52 3.59
CA ILE A 381 63.02 7.42 2.65
C ILE A 381 63.67 6.60 1.53
N GLU A 382 64.41 5.55 1.88
CA GLU A 382 65.05 4.64 0.92
C GLU A 382 64.02 4.03 -0.05
N LYS A 383 62.88 3.55 0.46
CA LYS A 383 61.81 3.00 -0.38
C LYS A 383 61.24 4.03 -1.35
N VAL A 384 61.05 5.27 -0.91
CA VAL A 384 60.57 6.36 -1.78
C VAL A 384 61.60 6.67 -2.86
N ILE A 385 62.89 6.73 -2.50
CA ILE A 385 63.97 6.95 -3.46
C ILE A 385 64.00 5.84 -4.52
N VAL A 386 64.02 4.57 -4.10
CA VAL A 386 64.04 3.41 -5.01
C VAL A 386 62.83 3.43 -5.95
N ASN A 387 61.62 3.63 -5.41
CA ASN A 387 60.41 3.71 -6.24
C ASN A 387 60.46 4.87 -7.24
N THR A 388 61.05 6.01 -6.85
CA THR A 388 61.17 7.17 -7.73
C THR A 388 62.19 6.92 -8.84
N ILE A 389 63.31 6.25 -8.53
CA ILE A 389 64.31 5.80 -9.51
C ILE A 389 63.69 4.78 -10.47
N ASP A 390 62.99 3.76 -9.97
CA ASP A 390 62.35 2.72 -10.78
C ASP A 390 61.29 3.31 -11.71
N MET A 391 60.46 4.22 -11.22
CA MET A 391 59.47 4.93 -12.02
C MET A 391 60.15 5.77 -13.11
N TYR A 392 61.18 6.55 -12.76
CA TYR A 392 61.92 7.37 -13.71
C TYR A 392 62.62 6.52 -14.78
N GLY A 393 63.28 5.42 -14.38
CA GLY A 393 63.91 4.46 -15.28
C GLY A 393 62.92 3.78 -16.23
N SER A 394 61.75 3.39 -15.71
CA SER A 394 60.68 2.77 -16.51
C SER A 394 60.12 3.74 -17.56
N ILE A 395 59.85 4.99 -17.18
CA ILE A 395 59.32 6.01 -18.10
C ILE A 395 60.36 6.37 -19.16
N LYS A 396 61.65 6.52 -18.79
CA LYS A 396 62.77 6.76 -19.72
C LYS A 396 62.97 5.58 -20.69
N GLY A 397 62.78 4.34 -20.24
CA GLY A 397 62.84 3.15 -21.09
C GLY A 397 61.72 3.08 -22.14
N ILE A 398 60.51 3.56 -21.81
CA ILE A 398 59.35 3.54 -22.72
C ILE A 398 59.38 4.70 -23.73
N ALA A 399 59.72 5.91 -23.28
CA ALA A 399 59.63 7.12 -24.12
C ALA A 399 60.99 7.58 -24.68
N GLY A 400 62.07 6.85 -24.41
CA GLY A 400 63.41 7.14 -24.94
C GLY A 400 63.90 8.55 -24.58
N ASN A 401 64.57 9.21 -25.53
CA ASN A 401 65.16 10.56 -25.33
C ASN A 401 64.14 11.71 -25.23
N ALA A 402 62.83 11.43 -25.23
CA ALA A 402 61.80 12.46 -25.15
C ALA A 402 61.59 13.02 -23.72
N ILE A 403 62.17 12.40 -22.69
CA ILE A 403 62.05 12.84 -21.28
C ILE A 403 63.34 13.52 -20.84
N GLN A 404 63.20 14.70 -20.22
CA GLN A 404 64.33 15.47 -19.66
C GLN A 404 64.95 14.75 -18.44
N SER A 405 66.28 14.81 -18.32
CA SER A 405 67.01 14.29 -17.16
C SER A 405 66.71 15.08 -15.89
N VAL A 406 66.38 14.38 -14.80
CA VAL A 406 66.25 14.97 -13.47
C VAL A 406 67.54 14.69 -12.70
N LYS A 407 68.40 15.71 -12.56
CA LYS A 407 69.74 15.60 -11.95
C LYS A 407 69.80 15.05 -10.52
N ALA A 408 68.68 15.03 -9.79
CA ALA A 408 68.62 14.50 -8.41
C ALA A 408 68.32 12.99 -8.35
N LEU A 409 68.07 12.35 -9.50
CA LEU A 409 67.70 10.95 -9.65
C LEU A 409 68.71 10.16 -10.52
N GLU A 410 69.79 10.83 -10.97
CA GLU A 410 71.00 10.22 -11.54
C GLU A 410 72.09 10.23 -10.47
#